data_AF-A0A9X1I8V1-F1
#
_entry.id   AF-A0A9X1I8V1-F1
#
_cell.length_a   1.000
_cell.length_b   1.000
_cell.length_c   1.000
_cell.angle_alpha   90.00
_cell.angle_beta   90.00
_cell.angle_gamma   90.00
#
_symmetry.space_group_name_H-M   'P 1'
#
loop_
_entity.id
_entity.type
_entity.pdbx_description
1 polymer ?
#
loop_
_entity_poly.entity_id
_entity_poly.type
_entity_poly.pdbx_seq_one_letter_code
_entity_poly.pdbx_strand_id
1 'polypeptide(L)'
;MARSPRRGVEALIGRIEATESLDPPGYAIGNALARPAQIAGRPAQRLGNALHGTRYGHPVHPMVVTLPIGAWTLAFGLDLLAMLGLAREKRAAPVAETALRAGALGAVAAAATGLADWQYTDGRDRRLGLVHALANGTALGLNLLSLALRGRGRLGEGRAASAAAWGAMFAGGYLGGHLVYRRRVGTDHADRSPEPREWQPVVPLAELREDRPRRVEVRDANIRQEIGIALVLHRGRVHAMGARCSHAGGPLDQGWVLEGRLVCPWHGSRYCLESGQPIDGPSTIPQPRYAVRIRDGMVELRREQEPGDEVVTRERVAQAAVPQGGALGRRADEVLVEHHMMLRRMFERIEAMPREDPERRDLMRALAEELEIHEHIEDKLFYPAVRPISEDVAIAHAEHRQLADLLAMTLKLNTATPEFEEHLRALHAAVDHHAGSEERSMFREAERLGERRLREIGHALEALLEEMRASRARQAFRALKVRLLEGA
;
A
#
# COMPACT_ATOMS: atom_id res chain seq x y z
N MET A 1 4.80 -3.73 -33.97
CA MET A 1 3.94 -3.52 -32.78
C MET A 1 3.18 -4.81 -32.46
N ALA A 2 3.76 -5.71 -31.66
CA ALA A 2 3.06 -6.91 -31.20
C ALA A 2 1.96 -6.51 -30.20
N ARG A 3 0.72 -6.93 -30.43
CA ARG A 3 -0.39 -6.69 -29.50
C ARG A 3 -0.10 -7.44 -28.20
N SER A 4 0.28 -6.71 -27.15
CA SER A 4 0.48 -7.28 -25.82
C SER A 4 -0.81 -7.96 -25.33
N PRO A 5 -0.77 -9.22 -24.85
CA PRO A 5 -1.94 -9.94 -24.33
C PRO A 5 -2.63 -9.22 -23.17
N ARG A 6 -1.92 -8.31 -22.46
CA ARG A 6 -2.51 -7.45 -21.43
C ARG A 6 -3.67 -6.59 -21.95
N ARG A 7 -3.63 -6.15 -23.21
CA ARG A 7 -4.72 -5.35 -23.81
C ARG A 7 -6.04 -6.12 -23.93
N GLY A 8 -5.99 -7.45 -24.08
CA GLY A 8 -7.19 -8.27 -24.26
C GLY A 8 -8.02 -8.40 -22.98
N VAL A 9 -7.36 -8.73 -21.87
CA VAL A 9 -8.01 -8.91 -20.57
C VAL A 9 -8.54 -7.58 -20.03
N GLU A 10 -7.76 -6.50 -20.16
CA GLU A 10 -8.20 -5.16 -19.75
C GLU A 10 -9.38 -4.67 -20.57
N ALA A 11 -9.40 -4.93 -21.88
CA ALA A 11 -10.56 -4.62 -22.72
C ALA A 11 -11.81 -5.41 -22.31
N LEU A 12 -11.66 -6.68 -21.91
CA LEU A 12 -12.78 -7.50 -21.43
C LEU A 12 -13.36 -6.95 -20.12
N ILE A 13 -12.50 -6.62 -19.15
CA ILE A 13 -12.94 -6.01 -17.88
C ILE A 13 -13.62 -4.67 -18.16
N GLY A 14 -13.03 -3.83 -19.01
CA GLY A 14 -13.63 -2.55 -19.41
C GLY A 14 -15.03 -2.71 -20.01
N ARG A 15 -15.27 -3.78 -20.78
CA ARG A 15 -16.63 -4.09 -21.30
C ARG A 15 -17.59 -4.46 -20.18
N ILE A 16 -17.18 -5.30 -19.23
CA ILE A 16 -18.02 -5.65 -18.06
C ILE A 16 -18.38 -4.38 -17.28
N GLU A 17 -17.39 -3.55 -16.97
CA GLU A 17 -17.58 -2.29 -16.25
C GLU A 17 -18.54 -1.34 -16.99
N ALA A 18 -18.51 -1.33 -18.33
CA ALA A 18 -19.38 -0.49 -19.17
C ALA A 18 -20.79 -1.08 -19.41
N THR A 19 -21.08 -2.32 -18.99
CA THR A 19 -22.34 -3.00 -19.30
C THR A 19 -23.45 -2.59 -18.32
N GLU A 20 -24.17 -1.52 -18.64
CA GLU A 20 -25.22 -0.96 -17.76
C GLU A 20 -26.44 -1.87 -17.58
N SER A 21 -26.65 -2.81 -18.50
CA SER A 21 -27.71 -3.82 -18.36
C SER A 21 -27.51 -4.77 -17.17
N LEU A 22 -26.33 -4.77 -16.54
CA LEU A 22 -26.06 -5.49 -15.30
C LEU A 22 -26.53 -4.72 -14.04
N ASP A 23 -26.88 -3.44 -14.15
CA ASP A 23 -27.32 -2.65 -13.00
C ASP A 23 -28.68 -3.11 -12.44
N PRO A 24 -29.75 -3.28 -13.25
CA PRO A 24 -31.04 -3.72 -12.73
C PRO A 24 -30.98 -5.01 -11.89
N PRO A 25 -30.34 -6.12 -12.35
CA PRO A 25 -30.22 -7.31 -11.52
C PRO A 25 -29.33 -7.07 -10.29
N GLY A 26 -28.28 -6.25 -10.42
CA GLY A 26 -27.40 -5.87 -9.31
C GLY A 26 -28.15 -5.18 -8.17
N TYR A 27 -28.94 -4.16 -8.48
CA TYR A 27 -29.73 -3.43 -7.48
C TYR A 27 -30.93 -4.23 -6.98
N ALA A 28 -31.55 -5.06 -7.81
CA ALA A 28 -32.65 -5.94 -7.38
C ALA A 28 -32.19 -6.91 -6.28
N ILE A 29 -31.02 -7.54 -6.44
CA ILE A 29 -30.43 -8.42 -5.42
C ILE A 29 -30.11 -7.63 -4.15
N GLY A 30 -29.46 -6.47 -4.27
CA GLY A 30 -29.15 -5.61 -3.11
C GLY A 30 -30.39 -5.22 -2.32
N ASN A 31 -31.45 -4.78 -3.00
CA ASN A 31 -32.72 -4.38 -2.37
C ASN A 31 -33.44 -5.57 -1.72
N ALA A 32 -33.37 -6.76 -2.32
CA ALA A 32 -33.95 -7.97 -1.76
C ALA A 32 -33.26 -8.37 -0.43
N LEU A 33 -31.96 -8.11 -0.29
CA LEU A 33 -31.19 -8.38 0.93
C LEU A 33 -31.43 -7.33 2.03
N ALA A 34 -31.58 -6.06 1.64
CA ALA A 34 -31.82 -4.97 2.58
C ALA A 34 -33.15 -5.13 3.34
N ARG A 35 -34.20 -5.65 2.68
CA ARG A 35 -35.55 -5.79 3.26
C ARG A 35 -35.59 -6.70 4.51
N PRO A 36 -35.13 -7.96 4.48
CA PRO A 36 -35.05 -8.80 5.67
C PRO A 36 -34.17 -8.21 6.78
N ALA A 37 -33.05 -7.57 6.41
CA ALA A 37 -32.15 -6.96 7.38
C ALA A 37 -32.82 -5.80 8.14
N GLN A 38 -33.61 -4.98 7.44
CA GLN A 38 -34.40 -3.90 8.04
C GLN A 38 -35.47 -4.44 9.01
N ILE A 39 -36.13 -5.55 8.66
CA ILE A 39 -37.17 -6.19 9.49
C ILE A 39 -36.56 -6.81 10.75
N ALA A 40 -35.44 -7.50 10.61
CA ALA A 40 -34.80 -8.22 11.71
C ALA A 40 -34.04 -7.30 12.68
N GLY A 41 -33.75 -6.04 12.31
CA GLY A 41 -33.19 -5.03 13.20
C GLY A 41 -31.82 -5.39 13.79
N ARG A 42 -31.67 -5.30 15.12
CA ARG A 42 -30.39 -5.48 15.84
C ARG A 42 -29.71 -6.84 15.57
N PRO A 43 -30.41 -7.99 15.58
CA PRO A 43 -29.84 -9.27 15.15
C PRO A 43 -29.19 -9.25 13.75
N ALA A 44 -29.88 -8.70 12.74
CA ALA A 44 -29.35 -8.61 11.39
C ALA A 44 -28.16 -7.67 11.29
N GLN A 45 -28.19 -6.55 12.02
CA GLN A 45 -27.04 -5.64 12.11
C GLN A 45 -25.82 -6.34 12.74
N ARG A 46 -26.01 -7.14 13.79
CA ARG A 46 -24.92 -7.92 14.42
C ARG A 46 -24.33 -8.94 13.45
N LEU A 47 -25.19 -9.64 12.69
CA LEU A 47 -24.73 -10.58 11.67
C LEU A 47 -23.99 -9.87 10.54
N GLY A 48 -24.51 -8.75 10.03
CA GLY A 48 -23.85 -7.94 9.02
C GLY A 48 -22.47 -7.47 9.46
N ASN A 49 -22.36 -6.88 10.67
CA ASN A 49 -21.08 -6.48 11.23
C ASN A 49 -20.08 -7.65 11.37
N ALA A 50 -20.57 -8.86 11.66
CA ALA A 50 -19.73 -10.06 11.72
C ALA A 50 -19.28 -10.55 10.33
N LEU A 51 -20.15 -10.46 9.32
CA LEU A 51 -19.83 -10.85 7.94
C LEU A 51 -18.85 -9.89 7.27
N HIS A 52 -18.97 -8.58 7.55
CA HIS A 52 -17.98 -7.58 7.13
C HIS A 52 -16.65 -7.78 7.85
N GLY A 53 -16.70 -8.06 9.15
CA GLY A 53 -15.53 -8.09 10.03
C GLY A 53 -15.29 -6.80 10.79
N THR A 54 -16.32 -5.96 10.94
CA THR A 54 -16.26 -4.67 11.67
C THR A 54 -15.68 -4.82 13.07
N ARG A 55 -15.96 -5.96 13.75
CA ARG A 55 -15.44 -6.23 15.10
C ARG A 55 -14.06 -6.86 15.14
N TYR A 56 -13.60 -7.43 14.03
CA TYR A 56 -12.30 -8.10 13.95
C TYR A 56 -11.19 -7.14 13.50
N GLY A 57 -11.54 -5.94 13.03
CA GLY A 57 -10.59 -4.98 12.49
C GLY A 57 -10.10 -5.33 11.08
N HIS A 58 -10.71 -6.33 10.42
CA HIS A 58 -10.26 -6.83 9.14
C HIS A 58 -11.43 -7.40 8.32
N PRO A 59 -11.48 -7.19 6.99
CA PRO A 59 -12.44 -7.85 6.12
C PRO A 59 -12.41 -9.38 6.23
N VAL A 60 -13.56 -10.02 6.37
CA VAL A 60 -13.65 -11.49 6.52
C VAL A 60 -13.56 -12.21 5.17
N HIS A 61 -14.11 -11.62 4.10
CA HIS A 61 -14.18 -12.27 2.80
C HIS A 61 -12.79 -12.75 2.28
N PRO A 62 -11.71 -11.93 2.30
CA PRO A 62 -10.38 -12.39 1.89
C PRO A 62 -9.83 -13.56 2.72
N MET A 63 -10.23 -13.68 3.98
CA MET A 63 -9.82 -14.81 4.84
C MET A 63 -10.55 -16.09 4.43
N VAL A 64 -11.86 -16.02 4.22
CA VAL A 64 -12.70 -17.19 3.98
C VAL A 64 -12.50 -17.76 2.58
N VAL A 65 -12.21 -16.94 1.56
CA VAL A 65 -11.95 -17.42 0.19
C VAL A 65 -10.72 -18.33 0.08
N THR A 66 -9.80 -18.29 1.06
CA THR A 66 -8.66 -19.21 1.09
C THR A 66 -9.07 -20.67 1.19
N LEU A 67 -10.22 -20.96 1.84
CA LEU A 67 -10.77 -22.31 1.99
C LEU A 67 -11.16 -22.95 0.65
N PRO A 68 -12.08 -22.37 -0.16
CA PRO A 68 -12.42 -22.93 -1.47
C PRO A 68 -11.21 -22.95 -2.41
N ILE A 69 -10.38 -21.90 -2.42
CA ILE A 69 -9.20 -21.83 -3.30
C ILE A 69 -8.24 -22.98 -3.00
N GLY A 70 -7.85 -23.17 -1.74
CA GLY A 70 -6.93 -24.23 -1.34
C GLY A 70 -7.54 -25.62 -1.57
N ALA A 71 -8.78 -25.84 -1.14
CA ALA A 71 -9.40 -27.16 -1.20
C ALA A 71 -9.71 -27.61 -2.64
N TRP A 72 -10.21 -26.73 -3.49
CA TRP A 72 -10.49 -27.10 -4.89
C TRP A 72 -9.22 -27.20 -5.74
N THR A 73 -8.17 -26.43 -5.44
CA THR A 73 -6.86 -26.61 -6.07
C THR A 73 -6.25 -27.95 -5.67
N LEU A 74 -6.37 -28.36 -4.40
CA LEU A 74 -5.94 -29.68 -3.95
C LEU A 74 -6.71 -30.81 -4.68
N ALA A 75 -8.04 -30.72 -4.77
CA ALA A 75 -8.84 -31.71 -5.48
C ALA A 75 -8.42 -31.84 -6.95
N PHE A 76 -8.31 -30.71 -7.66
CA PHE A 76 -7.85 -30.67 -9.04
C PHE A 76 -6.44 -31.26 -9.21
N GLY A 77 -5.50 -30.90 -8.33
CA GLY A 77 -4.13 -31.41 -8.34
C GLY A 77 -4.06 -32.92 -8.11
N LEU A 78 -4.84 -33.45 -7.16
CA LEU A 78 -4.93 -34.89 -6.91
C LEU A 78 -5.51 -35.66 -8.10
N ASP A 79 -6.53 -35.11 -8.75
CA ASP A 79 -7.09 -35.71 -9.96
C ASP A 79 -6.08 -35.69 -11.11
N LEU A 80 -5.33 -34.60 -11.28
CA LEU A 80 -4.28 -34.48 -12.30
C LEU A 80 -3.16 -35.49 -12.06
N LEU A 81 -2.67 -35.59 -10.82
CA LEU A 81 -1.64 -36.58 -10.45
C LEU A 81 -2.13 -38.01 -10.65
N ALA A 82 -3.39 -38.32 -10.35
CA ALA A 82 -3.97 -39.62 -10.61
C ALA A 82 -4.07 -39.91 -12.11
N MET A 83 -4.47 -38.93 -12.93
CA MET A 83 -4.54 -39.06 -14.39
C MET A 83 -3.14 -39.27 -15.02
N LEU A 84 -2.10 -38.64 -14.45
CA LEU A 84 -0.71 -38.82 -14.90
C LEU A 84 -0.04 -40.08 -14.36
N GLY A 85 -0.76 -40.90 -13.57
CA GLY A 85 -0.21 -42.11 -12.95
C GLY A 85 0.78 -41.86 -11.80
N LEU A 86 0.90 -40.61 -11.34
CA LEU A 86 1.80 -40.19 -10.26
C LEU A 86 1.18 -40.37 -8.85
N ALA A 87 -0.14 -40.58 -8.78
CA ALA A 87 -0.84 -40.89 -7.53
C ALA A 87 -1.78 -42.09 -7.69
N ARG A 88 -1.90 -42.92 -6.65
CA ARG A 88 -2.83 -44.05 -6.64
C ARG A 88 -4.26 -43.56 -6.53
N GLU A 89 -5.08 -43.83 -7.55
CA GLU A 89 -6.49 -43.42 -7.63
C GLU A 89 -7.31 -43.82 -6.40
N LYS A 90 -7.13 -45.04 -5.88
CA LYS A 90 -7.80 -45.52 -4.65
C LYS A 90 -7.53 -44.65 -3.42
N ARG A 91 -6.41 -43.92 -3.38
CA ARG A 91 -6.06 -42.99 -2.30
C ARG A 91 -6.40 -41.54 -2.64
N ALA A 92 -6.18 -41.14 -3.89
CA ALA A 92 -6.39 -39.76 -4.34
C ALA A 92 -7.87 -39.38 -4.39
N ALA A 93 -8.75 -40.28 -4.88
CA ALA A 93 -10.16 -39.97 -5.10
C ALA A 93 -10.93 -39.60 -3.82
N PRO A 94 -10.83 -40.35 -2.69
CA PRO A 94 -11.50 -39.97 -1.45
C PRO A 94 -11.03 -38.63 -0.90
N VAL A 95 -9.73 -38.35 -0.98
CA VAL A 95 -9.15 -37.08 -0.50
C VAL A 95 -9.62 -35.92 -1.37
N ALA A 96 -9.65 -36.09 -2.68
CA ALA A 96 -10.20 -35.09 -3.60
C ALA A 96 -11.68 -34.81 -3.29
N GLU A 97 -12.49 -35.84 -3.02
CA GLU A 97 -13.90 -35.65 -2.63
C GLU A 97 -14.07 -34.90 -1.30
N THR A 98 -13.26 -35.22 -0.29
CA THR A 98 -13.27 -34.47 0.98
C THR A 98 -12.90 -33.01 0.75
N ALA A 99 -11.87 -32.75 -0.07
CA ALA A 99 -11.45 -31.41 -0.43
C ALA A 99 -12.54 -30.65 -1.21
N LEU A 100 -13.24 -31.31 -2.15
CA LEU A 100 -14.38 -30.73 -2.87
C LEU A 100 -15.50 -30.31 -1.91
N ARG A 101 -15.86 -31.15 -0.93
CA ARG A 101 -16.90 -30.84 0.08
C ARG A 101 -16.48 -29.70 0.99
N ALA A 102 -15.24 -29.74 1.50
CA ALA A 102 -14.69 -28.68 2.33
C ALA A 102 -14.67 -27.34 1.58
N GLY A 103 -14.23 -27.36 0.32
CA GLY A 103 -14.25 -26.17 -0.54
C GLY A 103 -15.66 -25.67 -0.85
N ALA A 104 -16.64 -26.56 -1.04
CA ALA A 104 -18.05 -26.16 -1.23
C ALA A 104 -18.63 -25.45 0.00
N LEU A 105 -18.35 -25.96 1.20
CA LEU A 105 -18.74 -25.30 2.46
C LEU A 105 -18.06 -23.93 2.60
N GLY A 106 -16.76 -23.86 2.32
CA GLY A 106 -15.99 -22.62 2.31
C GLY A 106 -16.51 -21.61 1.28
N ALA A 107 -16.92 -22.06 0.09
CA ALA A 107 -17.49 -21.23 -0.96
C ALA A 107 -18.84 -20.62 -0.57
N VAL A 108 -19.70 -21.36 0.13
CA VAL A 108 -20.96 -20.82 0.67
C VAL A 108 -20.69 -19.74 1.72
N ALA A 109 -19.75 -19.99 2.63
CA ALA A 109 -19.34 -18.99 3.62
C ALA A 109 -18.73 -17.74 2.95
N ALA A 110 -17.86 -17.92 1.96
CA ALA A 110 -17.26 -16.83 1.20
C ALA A 110 -18.31 -16.03 0.39
N ALA A 111 -19.31 -16.70 -0.17
CA ALA A 111 -20.41 -16.05 -0.86
C ALA A 111 -21.24 -15.19 0.10
N ALA A 112 -21.50 -15.66 1.33
CA ALA A 112 -22.22 -14.89 2.33
C ALA A 112 -21.46 -13.61 2.75
N THR A 113 -20.16 -13.71 3.02
CA THR A 113 -19.34 -12.54 3.39
C THR A 113 -19.16 -11.59 2.20
N GLY A 114 -18.91 -12.13 1.00
CA GLY A 114 -18.76 -11.32 -0.22
C GLY A 114 -20.04 -10.60 -0.62
N LEU A 115 -21.20 -11.23 -0.41
CA LEU A 115 -22.51 -10.60 -0.65
C LEU A 115 -22.78 -9.47 0.35
N ALA A 116 -22.35 -9.63 1.61
CA ALA A 116 -22.45 -8.57 2.61
C ALA A 116 -21.65 -7.34 2.17
N ASP A 117 -20.42 -7.50 1.68
CA ASP A 117 -19.58 -6.39 1.20
C ASP A 117 -20.13 -5.79 -0.11
N TRP A 118 -20.52 -6.66 -1.07
CA TRP A 118 -20.94 -6.25 -2.41
C TRP A 118 -22.19 -5.37 -2.42
N GLN A 119 -23.10 -5.50 -1.46
CA GLN A 119 -24.33 -4.70 -1.43
C GLN A 119 -24.07 -3.18 -1.35
N TYR A 120 -22.89 -2.77 -0.85
CA TYR A 120 -22.41 -1.39 -0.72
C TYR A 120 -21.52 -0.93 -1.89
N THR A 121 -21.47 -1.68 -2.97
CA THR A 121 -20.76 -1.30 -4.20
C THR A 121 -21.72 -0.70 -5.22
N ASP A 122 -21.25 0.25 -6.02
CA ASP A 122 -22.08 0.95 -7.00
C ASP A 122 -21.42 0.99 -8.38
N GLY A 123 -22.25 1.22 -9.41
CA GLY A 123 -21.82 1.37 -10.80
C GLY A 123 -20.89 0.24 -11.26
N ARG A 124 -19.70 0.62 -11.75
CA ARG A 124 -18.71 -0.32 -12.32
C ARG A 124 -18.31 -1.43 -11.35
N ASP A 125 -18.18 -1.12 -10.06
CA ASP A 125 -17.73 -2.08 -9.04
C ASP A 125 -18.81 -3.12 -8.79
N ARG A 126 -20.07 -2.68 -8.77
CA ARG A 126 -21.23 -3.55 -8.61
C ARG A 126 -21.37 -4.52 -9.78
N ARG A 127 -21.24 -4.02 -11.02
CA ARG A 127 -21.30 -4.82 -12.26
C ARG A 127 -20.21 -5.89 -12.28
N LEU A 128 -18.98 -5.50 -11.96
CA LEU A 128 -17.86 -6.42 -11.91
C LEU A 128 -18.01 -7.46 -10.78
N GLY A 129 -18.49 -7.02 -9.60
CA GLY A 129 -18.82 -7.90 -8.49
C GLY A 129 -19.88 -8.94 -8.82
N LEU A 130 -20.89 -8.58 -9.63
CA LEU A 130 -21.91 -9.52 -10.10
C LEU A 130 -21.29 -10.61 -11.01
N VAL A 131 -20.44 -10.23 -11.97
CA VAL A 131 -19.76 -11.20 -12.85
C VAL A 131 -18.79 -12.08 -12.06
N HIS A 132 -18.08 -11.51 -11.08
CA HIS A 132 -17.26 -12.27 -10.14
C HIS A 132 -18.10 -13.31 -9.36
N ALA A 133 -19.27 -12.90 -8.85
CA ALA A 133 -20.18 -13.80 -8.14
C ALA A 133 -20.72 -14.91 -9.06
N LEU A 134 -21.06 -14.60 -10.31
CA LEU A 134 -21.51 -15.58 -11.30
C LEU A 134 -20.41 -16.61 -11.66
N ALA A 135 -19.17 -16.16 -11.84
CA ALA A 135 -18.03 -17.05 -12.10
C ALA A 135 -17.82 -18.03 -10.95
N ASN A 136 -17.82 -17.55 -9.70
CA ASN A 136 -17.65 -18.40 -8.52
C ASN A 136 -18.89 -19.26 -8.21
N GLY A 137 -20.10 -18.77 -8.49
CA GLY A 137 -21.32 -19.56 -8.43
C GLY A 137 -21.31 -20.72 -9.43
N THR A 138 -20.78 -20.47 -10.65
CA THR A 138 -20.55 -21.52 -11.65
C THR A 138 -19.53 -22.54 -11.16
N ALA A 139 -18.42 -22.10 -10.56
CA ALA A 139 -17.44 -22.98 -9.95
C ALA A 139 -18.04 -23.86 -8.84
N LEU A 140 -18.86 -23.29 -7.95
CA LEU A 140 -19.56 -24.05 -6.92
C LEU A 140 -20.50 -25.09 -7.54
N GLY A 141 -21.33 -24.69 -8.51
CA GLY A 141 -22.26 -25.60 -9.20
C GLY A 141 -21.53 -26.77 -9.88
N LEU A 142 -20.41 -26.50 -10.54
CA LEU A 142 -19.59 -27.54 -11.19
C LEU A 142 -18.91 -28.47 -10.19
N ASN A 143 -18.47 -27.98 -9.03
CA ASN A 143 -17.93 -28.85 -7.97
C ASN A 143 -19.01 -29.72 -7.31
N LEU A 144 -20.22 -29.18 -7.12
CA LEU A 144 -21.37 -29.99 -6.66
C LEU A 144 -21.76 -31.06 -7.69
N LEU A 145 -21.71 -30.71 -8.99
CA LEU A 145 -21.90 -31.68 -10.08
C LEU A 145 -20.79 -32.74 -10.06
N SER A 146 -19.53 -32.35 -9.85
CA SER A 146 -18.41 -33.29 -9.72
C SER A 146 -18.66 -34.31 -8.61
N LEU A 147 -19.07 -33.86 -7.42
CA LEU A 147 -19.42 -34.73 -6.30
C LEU A 147 -20.57 -35.70 -6.65
N ALA A 148 -21.60 -35.20 -7.32
CA ALA A 148 -22.76 -36.00 -7.73
C ALA A 148 -22.41 -37.03 -8.82
N LEU A 149 -21.46 -36.74 -9.71
CA LEU A 149 -20.98 -37.68 -10.74
C LEU A 149 -20.08 -38.76 -10.13
N ARG A 150 -19.17 -38.38 -9.23
CA ARG A 150 -18.32 -39.32 -8.48
C ARG A 150 -19.15 -40.31 -7.67
N GLY A 151 -20.18 -39.83 -6.98
CA GLY A 151 -21.13 -40.68 -6.23
C GLY A 151 -21.91 -41.68 -7.10
N ARG A 152 -21.97 -41.46 -8.42
CA ARG A 152 -22.57 -42.39 -9.41
C ARG A 152 -21.53 -43.27 -10.10
N GLY A 153 -20.27 -43.28 -9.65
CA GLY A 153 -19.17 -44.03 -10.28
C GLY A 153 -18.63 -43.41 -11.56
N ARG A 154 -19.10 -42.23 -11.99
CA ARG A 154 -18.66 -41.54 -13.22
C ARG A 154 -17.43 -40.67 -12.93
N LEU A 155 -16.33 -41.31 -12.56
CA LEU A 155 -15.15 -40.63 -12.04
C LEU A 155 -14.49 -39.68 -13.06
N GLY A 156 -14.35 -40.10 -14.32
CA GLY A 156 -13.74 -39.27 -15.37
C GLY A 156 -14.51 -37.97 -15.63
N GLU A 157 -15.84 -38.04 -15.67
CA GLU A 157 -16.69 -36.86 -15.83
C GLU A 157 -16.67 -35.98 -14.58
N GLY A 158 -16.61 -36.59 -13.39
CA GLY A 158 -16.40 -35.87 -12.14
C GLY A 158 -15.10 -35.06 -12.16
N ARG A 159 -14.01 -35.63 -12.69
CA ARG A 159 -12.73 -34.91 -12.87
C ARG A 159 -12.85 -33.75 -13.85
N ALA A 160 -13.48 -33.98 -15.00
CA ALA A 160 -13.72 -32.93 -15.99
C ALA A 160 -14.53 -31.77 -15.41
N ALA A 161 -15.60 -32.06 -14.66
CA ALA A 161 -16.40 -31.05 -13.97
C ALA A 161 -15.59 -30.26 -12.93
N SER A 162 -14.76 -30.93 -12.13
CA SER A 162 -13.89 -30.27 -11.14
C SER A 162 -12.79 -29.42 -11.79
N ALA A 163 -12.21 -29.87 -12.90
CA ALA A 163 -11.24 -29.10 -13.67
C ALA A 163 -11.87 -27.83 -14.28
N ALA A 164 -13.07 -27.95 -14.85
CA ALA A 164 -13.83 -26.80 -15.33
C ALA A 164 -14.20 -25.84 -14.19
N ALA A 165 -14.58 -26.39 -13.03
CA ALA A 165 -14.86 -25.61 -11.83
C ALA A 165 -13.63 -24.83 -11.35
N TRP A 166 -12.45 -25.45 -11.35
CA TRP A 166 -11.18 -24.81 -11.01
C TRP A 166 -10.87 -23.66 -11.98
N GLY A 167 -11.09 -23.85 -13.28
CA GLY A 167 -10.95 -22.78 -14.28
C GLY A 167 -11.89 -21.59 -14.05
N ALA A 168 -13.17 -21.87 -13.73
CA ALA A 168 -14.15 -20.83 -13.39
C ALA A 168 -13.78 -20.08 -12.10
N MET A 169 -13.33 -20.80 -11.07
CA MET A 169 -12.82 -20.22 -9.82
C MET A 169 -11.58 -19.36 -10.08
N PHE A 170 -10.64 -19.81 -10.92
CA PHE A 170 -9.43 -19.06 -11.26
C PHE A 170 -9.77 -17.72 -11.94
N ALA A 171 -10.70 -17.74 -12.91
CA ALA A 171 -11.22 -16.51 -13.52
C ALA A 171 -11.93 -15.61 -12.49
N GLY A 172 -12.76 -16.20 -11.62
CA GLY A 172 -13.40 -15.49 -10.52
C GLY A 172 -12.38 -14.84 -9.56
N GLY A 173 -11.32 -15.55 -9.20
CA GLY A 173 -10.22 -15.06 -8.37
C GLY A 173 -9.48 -13.88 -9.01
N TYR A 174 -9.25 -13.92 -10.33
CA TYR A 174 -8.69 -12.78 -11.06
C TYR A 174 -9.59 -11.54 -10.98
N LEU A 175 -10.90 -11.70 -11.20
CA LEU A 175 -11.87 -10.60 -11.06
C LEU A 175 -11.92 -10.06 -9.63
N GLY A 176 -11.84 -10.94 -8.63
CA GLY A 176 -11.75 -10.57 -7.22
C GLY A 176 -10.48 -9.76 -6.91
N GLY A 177 -9.34 -10.15 -7.46
CA GLY A 177 -8.10 -9.39 -7.39
C GLY A 177 -8.22 -7.99 -8.02
N HIS A 178 -8.91 -7.87 -9.16
CA HIS A 178 -9.16 -6.56 -9.78
C HIS A 178 -10.06 -5.67 -8.90
N LEU A 179 -11.11 -6.23 -8.29
CA LEU A 179 -11.96 -5.51 -7.34
C LEU A 179 -11.16 -4.95 -6.15
N VAL A 180 -10.28 -5.76 -5.55
CA VAL A 180 -9.47 -5.33 -4.40
C VAL A 180 -8.36 -4.36 -4.81
N TYR A 181 -7.49 -4.75 -5.74
CA TYR A 181 -6.24 -4.01 -5.98
C TYR A 181 -6.38 -2.84 -6.96
N ARG A 182 -7.32 -2.90 -7.91
CA ARG A 182 -7.53 -1.82 -8.89
C ARG A 182 -8.73 -0.95 -8.55
N ARG A 183 -9.80 -1.54 -8.01
CA ARG A 183 -11.02 -0.82 -7.63
C ARG A 183 -11.06 -0.44 -6.14
N ARG A 184 -10.10 -0.93 -5.34
CA ARG A 184 -9.97 -0.62 -3.90
C ARG A 184 -11.21 -1.01 -3.09
N VAL A 185 -11.92 -2.06 -3.51
CA VAL A 185 -13.07 -2.59 -2.75
C VAL A 185 -12.55 -3.34 -1.53
N GLY A 186 -13.04 -2.96 -0.35
CA GLY A 186 -12.64 -3.59 0.92
C GLY A 186 -11.22 -3.23 1.40
N THR A 187 -10.62 -2.15 0.87
CA THR A 187 -9.33 -1.61 1.33
C THR A 187 -9.53 -0.29 2.07
N ASP A 188 -8.48 0.21 2.72
CA ASP A 188 -8.53 1.53 3.37
C ASP A 188 -8.54 2.68 2.35
N HIS A 189 -9.41 3.67 2.60
CA HIS A 189 -9.53 4.90 1.81
C HIS A 189 -9.30 6.19 2.63
N ALA A 190 -9.01 6.07 3.92
CA ALA A 190 -8.72 7.23 4.75
C ALA A 190 -7.35 7.84 4.40
N ASP A 191 -7.22 9.16 4.57
CA ASP A 191 -5.93 9.83 4.42
C ASP A 191 -5.08 9.55 5.67
N ARG A 192 -4.05 8.70 5.51
CA ARG A 192 -3.18 8.21 6.59
C ARG A 192 -1.93 9.08 6.82
N SER A 193 -1.93 10.33 6.35
CA SER A 193 -0.77 11.20 6.56
C SER A 193 -0.43 11.35 8.05
N PRO A 194 0.88 11.41 8.39
CA PRO A 194 1.34 11.66 9.75
C PRO A 194 1.21 13.15 10.16
N GLU A 195 0.81 14.04 9.25
CA GLU A 195 0.71 15.47 9.53
C GLU A 195 -0.65 15.89 10.15
N PRO A 196 -0.69 16.91 11.03
CA PRO A 196 0.48 17.66 11.52
C PRO A 196 1.18 16.95 12.68
N ARG A 197 2.51 16.82 12.59
CA ARG A 197 3.34 16.22 13.66
C ARG A 197 3.42 17.10 14.91
N GLU A 198 3.31 18.42 14.74
CA GLU A 198 3.26 19.41 15.82
C GLU A 198 1.85 19.97 16.01
N TRP A 199 1.66 20.70 17.10
CA TRP A 199 0.37 21.36 17.35
C TRP A 199 0.17 22.51 16.36
N GLN A 200 -0.80 22.33 15.47
CA GLN A 200 -1.14 23.31 14.44
C GLN A 200 -2.50 23.95 14.72
N PRO A 201 -2.59 25.29 14.77
CA PRO A 201 -3.87 25.98 14.83
C PRO A 201 -4.62 25.84 13.51
N VAL A 202 -5.91 25.49 13.58
CA VAL A 202 -6.73 25.21 12.39
C VAL A 202 -8.00 26.05 12.29
N VAL A 203 -8.66 26.35 13.41
CA VAL A 203 -9.91 27.13 13.42
C VAL A 203 -10.22 27.70 14.81
N PRO A 204 -10.89 28.86 14.94
CA PRO A 204 -11.45 29.31 16.20
C PRO A 204 -12.50 28.33 16.76
N LEU A 205 -12.58 28.19 18.09
CA LEU A 205 -13.58 27.34 18.75
C LEU A 205 -15.01 27.85 18.51
N ALA A 206 -15.20 29.18 18.50
CA ALA A 206 -16.51 29.83 18.29
C ALA A 206 -17.12 29.52 16.91
N GLU A 207 -16.30 29.04 16.00
CA GLU A 207 -16.65 28.68 14.64
C GLU A 207 -17.14 27.22 14.50
N LEU A 208 -17.05 26.42 15.58
CA LEU A 208 -17.63 25.09 15.66
C LEU A 208 -19.06 25.16 16.19
N ARG A 209 -19.92 24.27 15.67
CA ARG A 209 -21.30 24.10 16.14
C ARG A 209 -21.46 22.70 16.69
N GLU A 210 -22.21 22.59 17.78
CA GLU A 210 -22.52 21.32 18.44
C GLU A 210 -23.11 20.32 17.42
N ASP A 211 -22.57 19.10 17.41
CA ASP A 211 -22.99 17.97 16.58
C ASP A 211 -22.98 18.22 15.06
N ARG A 212 -22.28 19.27 14.61
CA ARG A 212 -22.09 19.59 13.19
C ARG A 212 -20.63 19.41 12.80
N PRO A 213 -20.30 18.38 12.00
CA PRO A 213 -18.95 18.20 11.50
C PRO A 213 -18.50 19.42 10.69
N ARG A 214 -17.23 19.78 10.85
CA ARG A 214 -16.59 20.85 10.09
C ARG A 214 -15.26 20.36 9.53
N ARG A 215 -15.06 20.54 8.23
CA ARG A 215 -13.77 20.27 7.59
C ARG A 215 -12.77 21.38 7.87
N VAL A 216 -11.54 21.00 8.17
CA VAL A 216 -10.35 21.83 8.08
C VAL A 216 -9.32 21.11 7.22
N GLU A 217 -8.37 21.86 6.67
CA GLU A 217 -7.32 21.32 5.81
C GLU A 217 -5.95 21.57 6.43
N VAL A 218 -5.10 20.54 6.37
CA VAL A 218 -3.70 20.60 6.79
C VAL A 218 -2.83 20.16 5.62
N ARG A 219 -1.85 20.99 5.29
CA ARG A 219 -0.91 20.70 4.21
C ARG A 219 0.14 19.69 4.65
N ASP A 220 0.27 18.61 3.90
CA ASP A 220 1.42 17.71 3.96
C ASP A 220 2.44 18.12 2.90
N ALA A 221 3.59 18.57 3.38
CA ALA A 221 4.67 19.06 2.53
C ALA A 221 5.36 17.94 1.74
N ASN A 222 5.34 16.70 2.24
CA ASN A 222 6.02 15.56 1.66
C ASN A 222 5.25 15.05 0.43
N ILE A 223 3.94 14.86 0.56
CA ILE A 223 3.09 14.44 -0.57
C ILE A 223 2.49 15.62 -1.37
N ARG A 224 2.73 16.86 -0.94
CA ARG A 224 2.23 18.11 -1.56
C ARG A 224 0.71 18.12 -1.73
N GLN A 225 -0.03 17.64 -0.73
CA GLN A 225 -1.49 17.57 -0.73
C GLN A 225 -2.08 18.19 0.54
N GLU A 226 -3.30 18.71 0.41
CA GLU A 226 -4.12 19.12 1.55
C GLU A 226 -4.88 17.90 2.10
N ILE A 227 -4.80 17.68 3.39
CA ILE A 227 -5.46 16.59 4.09
C ILE A 227 -6.69 17.14 4.79
N GLY A 228 -7.84 16.54 4.51
CA GLY A 228 -9.08 16.91 5.18
C GLY A 228 -9.17 16.28 6.57
N ILE A 229 -9.50 17.09 7.57
CA ILE A 229 -9.80 16.65 8.93
C ILE A 229 -11.22 17.10 9.29
N ALA A 230 -12.03 16.17 9.81
CA ALA A 230 -13.37 16.44 10.32
C ALA A 230 -13.29 16.74 11.82
N LEU A 231 -13.66 17.97 12.19
CA LEU A 231 -13.83 18.45 13.55
C LEU A 231 -15.28 18.31 13.99
N VAL A 232 -15.50 17.81 15.19
CA VAL A 232 -16.83 17.67 15.79
C VAL A 232 -16.80 18.17 17.22
N LEU A 233 -17.57 19.22 17.51
CA LEU A 233 -17.87 19.62 18.89
C LEU A 233 -19.03 18.77 19.39
N HIS A 234 -18.79 17.95 20.42
CA HIS A 234 -19.80 17.09 21.03
C HIS A 234 -19.66 17.11 22.55
N ARG A 235 -20.74 17.44 23.25
CA ARG A 235 -20.83 17.57 24.71
C ARG A 235 -19.72 18.47 25.28
N GLY A 236 -19.43 19.58 24.60
CA GLY A 236 -18.40 20.53 25.00
C GLY A 236 -16.95 20.08 24.78
N ARG A 237 -16.70 18.91 24.16
CA ARG A 237 -15.37 18.44 23.76
C ARG A 237 -15.23 18.47 22.24
N VAL A 238 -14.08 18.92 21.75
CA VAL A 238 -13.76 18.88 20.32
C VAL A 238 -13.07 17.56 20.02
N HIS A 239 -13.60 16.85 19.03
CA HIS A 239 -13.06 15.60 18.50
C HIS A 239 -12.58 15.83 17.07
N ALA A 240 -11.52 15.14 16.66
CA ALA A 240 -10.94 15.28 15.33
C ALA A 240 -10.52 13.92 14.76
N MET A 241 -10.93 13.68 13.51
CA MET A 241 -10.54 12.48 12.76
C MET A 241 -10.43 12.80 11.26
N GLY A 242 -9.77 11.94 10.48
CA GLY A 242 -9.66 12.12 9.04
C GLY A 242 -11.02 12.32 8.37
N ALA A 243 -11.13 13.28 7.44
CA ALA A 243 -12.39 13.63 6.80
C ALA A 243 -12.84 12.60 5.75
N ARG A 244 -11.94 11.75 5.26
CA ARG A 244 -12.29 10.65 4.35
C ARG A 244 -12.48 9.36 5.12
N CYS A 245 -13.66 8.77 4.97
CA CYS A 245 -14.07 7.52 5.60
C CYS A 245 -13.19 6.34 5.12
N SER A 246 -12.64 5.54 6.04
CA SER A 246 -11.77 4.39 5.75
C SER A 246 -12.43 3.32 4.90
N HIS A 247 -13.76 3.22 4.91
CA HIS A 247 -14.50 2.22 4.14
C HIS A 247 -14.46 2.45 2.63
N ALA A 248 -14.82 3.66 2.17
CA ALA A 248 -14.98 3.95 0.74
C ALA A 248 -14.55 5.38 0.35
N GLY A 249 -14.00 6.16 1.29
CA GLY A 249 -13.52 7.52 1.05
C GLY A 249 -14.59 8.61 1.17
N GLY A 250 -15.78 8.29 1.69
CA GLY A 250 -16.87 9.24 1.85
C GLY A 250 -16.54 10.43 2.78
N PRO A 251 -17.09 11.63 2.53
CA PRO A 251 -16.79 12.85 3.26
C PRO A 251 -17.49 12.86 4.62
N LEU A 252 -16.77 12.51 5.68
CA LEU A 252 -17.29 12.49 7.05
C LEU A 252 -17.66 13.88 7.58
N ASP A 253 -17.05 14.92 7.04
CA ASP A 253 -17.41 16.31 7.30
C ASP A 253 -18.81 16.70 6.77
N GLN A 254 -19.36 15.91 5.83
CA GLN A 254 -20.75 16.04 5.36
C GLN A 254 -21.70 15.05 6.05
N GLY A 255 -21.18 14.29 7.03
CA GLY A 255 -21.93 13.36 7.85
C GLY A 255 -22.72 14.04 8.97
N TRP A 256 -23.18 13.22 9.92
CA TRP A 256 -23.88 13.69 11.11
C TRP A 256 -23.47 12.91 12.35
N VAL A 257 -23.70 13.50 13.53
CA VAL A 257 -23.45 12.82 14.80
C VAL A 257 -24.71 12.08 15.25
N LEU A 258 -24.55 10.82 15.66
CA LEU A 258 -25.61 10.02 16.28
C LEU A 258 -25.01 9.29 17.49
N GLU A 259 -25.51 9.59 18.70
CA GLU A 259 -25.09 8.93 19.95
C GLU A 259 -23.56 8.96 20.18
N GLY A 260 -22.92 10.12 19.92
CA GLY A 260 -21.46 10.27 20.06
C GLY A 260 -20.65 9.55 18.97
N ARG A 261 -21.28 9.27 17.82
CA ARG A 261 -20.64 8.61 16.66
C ARG A 261 -20.79 9.47 15.43
N LEU A 262 -19.70 9.62 14.66
CA LEU A 262 -19.74 10.27 13.37
C LEU A 262 -20.22 9.26 12.31
N VAL A 263 -21.33 9.58 11.65
CA VAL A 263 -21.98 8.74 10.63
C VAL A 263 -21.57 9.22 9.24
N CYS A 264 -20.99 8.31 8.45
CA CYS A 264 -20.64 8.57 7.06
C CYS A 264 -21.91 8.74 6.19
N PRO A 265 -21.99 9.78 5.34
CA PRO A 265 -23.18 10.05 4.54
C PRO A 265 -23.40 9.07 3.37
N TRP A 266 -22.38 8.29 2.97
CA TRP A 266 -22.50 7.35 1.85
C TRP A 266 -23.18 6.04 2.25
N HIS A 267 -22.53 5.28 3.14
CA HIS A 267 -22.94 3.91 3.48
C HIS A 267 -23.31 3.75 4.96
N GLY A 268 -23.29 4.84 5.73
CA GLY A 268 -23.76 4.84 7.13
C GLY A 268 -22.81 4.22 8.15
N SER A 269 -21.54 3.94 7.79
CA SER A 269 -20.53 3.51 8.77
C SER A 269 -20.41 4.52 9.90
N ARG A 270 -20.34 4.03 11.13
CA ARG A 270 -20.36 4.86 12.34
C ARG A 270 -19.07 4.72 13.11
N TYR A 271 -18.39 5.84 13.32
CA TYR A 271 -17.11 5.90 14.02
C TYR A 271 -17.29 6.52 15.40
N CYS A 272 -16.70 5.92 16.43
CA CYS A 272 -16.66 6.53 17.75
C CYS A 272 -15.91 7.87 17.69
N LEU A 273 -16.52 8.96 18.16
CA LEU A 273 -15.88 10.27 18.20
C LEU A 273 -14.64 10.30 19.10
N GLU A 274 -14.54 9.42 20.08
CA GLU A 274 -13.40 9.40 20.99
C GLU A 274 -12.23 8.59 20.42
N SER A 275 -12.48 7.37 19.95
CA SER A 275 -11.43 6.43 19.54
C SER A 275 -11.22 6.29 18.03
N GLY A 276 -12.13 6.80 17.19
CA GLY A 276 -12.10 6.60 15.73
C GLY A 276 -12.46 5.17 15.29
N GLN A 277 -12.75 4.27 16.22
CA GLN A 277 -13.08 2.87 15.93
C GLN A 277 -14.45 2.75 15.23
N PRO A 278 -14.58 1.89 14.20
CA PRO A 278 -15.86 1.60 13.59
C PRO A 278 -16.71 0.80 14.58
N ILE A 279 -17.89 1.32 14.92
CA ILE A 279 -18.84 0.64 15.82
C ILE A 279 -19.86 -0.17 15.03
N ASP A 280 -20.34 0.42 13.94
CA ASP A 280 -21.28 -0.20 13.00
C ASP A 280 -20.72 -0.10 11.59
N GLY A 281 -20.81 -1.22 10.86
CA GLY A 281 -20.24 -1.38 9.52
C GLY A 281 -20.92 -0.50 8.46
N PRO A 282 -20.49 -0.61 7.19
CA PRO A 282 -19.60 -1.65 6.67
C PRO A 282 -18.09 -1.49 6.96
N SER A 283 -17.64 -0.34 7.47
CA SER A 283 -16.20 -0.16 7.78
C SER A 283 -15.67 -1.21 8.76
N THR A 284 -14.43 -1.65 8.54
CA THR A 284 -13.66 -2.54 9.41
C THR A 284 -12.39 -1.89 9.93
N ILE A 285 -12.08 -0.67 9.49
CA ILE A 285 -10.79 -0.02 9.70
C ILE A 285 -11.00 1.26 10.52
N PRO A 286 -10.21 1.51 11.59
CA PRO A 286 -10.29 2.75 12.37
C PRO A 286 -9.98 4.00 11.54
N GLN A 287 -10.65 5.10 11.86
CA GLN A 287 -10.31 6.41 11.30
C GLN A 287 -9.01 6.96 11.91
N PRO A 288 -8.15 7.61 11.10
CA PRO A 288 -7.04 8.41 11.60
C PRO A 288 -7.52 9.45 12.61
N ARG A 289 -6.78 9.59 13.70
CA ARG A 289 -7.15 10.42 14.86
C ARG A 289 -6.19 11.58 15.06
N TYR A 290 -6.73 12.64 15.64
CA TYR A 290 -5.98 13.84 15.98
C TYR A 290 -6.28 14.23 17.43
N ALA A 291 -5.20 14.50 18.15
CA ALA A 291 -5.25 15.08 19.47
C ALA A 291 -5.68 16.53 19.29
N VAL A 292 -6.56 16.99 20.17
CA VAL A 292 -7.10 18.33 20.13
C VAL A 292 -6.75 19.06 21.42
N ARG A 293 -6.32 20.30 21.31
CA ARG A 293 -6.24 21.23 22.44
C ARG A 293 -6.82 22.58 22.05
N ILE A 294 -7.30 23.30 23.05
CA ILE A 294 -7.83 24.65 22.86
C ILE A 294 -6.85 25.61 23.53
N ARG A 295 -6.33 26.56 22.76
CA ARG A 295 -5.40 27.58 23.23
C ARG A 295 -5.88 28.94 22.73
N ASP A 296 -6.09 29.88 23.65
CA ASP A 296 -6.49 31.26 23.33
C ASP A 296 -7.73 31.33 22.41
N GLY A 297 -8.70 30.43 22.62
CA GLY A 297 -9.92 30.33 21.80
C GLY A 297 -9.72 29.66 20.42
N MET A 298 -8.51 29.21 20.10
CA MET A 298 -8.18 28.47 18.87
C MET A 298 -8.13 26.97 19.13
N VAL A 299 -8.68 26.20 18.18
CA VAL A 299 -8.52 24.75 18.11
C VAL A 299 -7.18 24.46 17.44
N GLU A 300 -6.34 23.73 18.15
CA GLU A 300 -5.08 23.20 17.63
C GLU A 300 -5.15 21.68 17.55
N LEU A 301 -4.58 21.12 16.48
CA LEU A 301 -4.55 19.69 16.21
C LEU A 301 -3.12 19.18 16.15
N ARG A 302 -2.96 17.90 16.49
CA ARG A 302 -1.75 17.12 16.20
C ARG A 302 -2.16 15.69 15.89
N ARG A 303 -1.55 15.06 14.90
CA ARG A 303 -1.82 13.65 14.58
C ARG A 303 -1.57 12.76 15.81
N GLU A 304 -2.53 11.89 16.14
CA GLU A 304 -2.30 10.80 17.11
C GLU A 304 -1.59 9.65 16.41
N GLN A 305 -0.58 9.09 17.06
CA GLN A 305 0.15 7.95 16.50
C GLN A 305 -0.72 6.70 16.49
N GLU A 306 -0.65 5.94 15.40
CA GLU A 306 -1.28 4.64 15.26
C GLU A 306 -0.34 3.51 15.67
N PRO A 307 -0.86 2.33 16.06
CA PRO A 307 -0.05 1.15 16.29
C PRO A 307 0.76 0.78 15.03
N GLY A 308 2.08 0.96 15.10
CA GLY A 308 2.99 0.71 13.96
C GLY A 308 3.72 1.96 13.47
N ASP A 309 3.22 3.16 13.81
CA ASP A 309 3.94 4.42 13.55
C ASP A 309 5.23 4.44 14.37
N GLU A 310 6.34 4.91 13.80
CA GLU A 310 7.62 4.92 14.52
C GLU A 310 7.62 6.07 15.54
N VAL A 311 7.45 5.73 16.82
CA VAL A 311 7.42 6.71 17.90
C VAL A 311 8.78 7.41 18.04
N VAL A 312 8.86 8.67 17.61
CA VAL A 312 9.97 9.57 17.93
C VAL A 312 9.79 10.08 19.37
N THR A 313 10.34 9.40 20.36
CA THR A 313 10.31 9.87 21.76
C THR A 313 11.46 10.81 22.07
N ARG A 314 11.26 11.73 23.03
CA ARG A 314 12.34 12.57 23.57
C ARG A 314 13.49 11.73 24.14
N GLU A 315 13.20 10.56 24.70
CA GLU A 315 14.22 9.62 25.19
C GLU A 315 15.00 8.97 24.04
N ARG A 316 14.36 8.62 22.92
CA ARG A 316 15.05 8.10 21.72
C ARG A 316 15.93 9.17 21.07
N VAL A 317 15.47 10.41 21.03
CA VAL A 317 16.27 11.57 20.59
C VAL A 317 17.46 11.78 21.53
N ALA A 318 17.25 11.70 22.85
CA ALA A 318 18.30 11.81 23.85
C ALA A 318 19.30 10.64 23.83
N GLN A 319 18.85 9.41 23.52
CA GLN A 319 19.69 8.23 23.34
C GLN A 319 20.48 8.26 22.03
N ALA A 320 19.96 8.89 20.97
CA ALA A 320 20.74 9.22 19.77
C ALA A 320 21.80 10.30 20.05
N ALA A 321 21.57 11.13 21.08
CA ALA A 321 22.46 12.18 21.56
C ALA A 321 23.43 11.71 22.67
N VAL A 322 24.18 10.61 22.47
CA VAL A 322 25.28 10.25 23.40
C VAL A 322 26.49 11.22 23.21
N PRO A 323 27.24 11.59 24.27
CA PRO A 323 28.44 12.42 24.16
C PRO A 323 29.75 11.60 24.18
N GLN A 324 30.70 11.93 23.29
CA GLN A 324 32.01 12.54 23.60
C GLN A 324 33.09 12.23 22.53
N GLY A 325 33.72 13.31 22.02
CA GLY A 325 35.17 13.36 21.78
C GLY A 325 35.66 13.23 20.34
N GLY A 326 35.50 14.29 19.54
CA GLY A 326 36.18 14.42 18.24
C GLY A 326 36.07 15.85 17.70
N ALA A 327 37.07 16.29 16.94
CA ALA A 327 37.10 17.63 16.34
C ALA A 327 35.82 17.86 15.51
N LEU A 328 35.09 18.95 15.79
CA LEU A 328 33.81 19.23 15.14
C LEU A 328 34.07 19.71 13.71
N GLY A 329 33.82 18.83 12.73
CA GLY A 329 33.86 19.12 11.30
C GLY A 329 32.61 19.82 10.79
N ARG A 330 32.35 19.69 9.48
CA ARG A 330 31.11 20.14 8.85
C ARG A 330 29.91 19.35 9.34
N ARG A 331 28.71 19.92 9.22
CA ARG A 331 27.49 19.21 9.60
C ARG A 331 27.16 18.12 8.58
N ALA A 332 26.48 17.05 9.01
CA ALA A 332 26.10 15.94 8.15
C ALA A 332 25.28 16.38 6.92
N ASP A 333 24.32 17.29 7.11
CA ASP A 333 23.53 17.90 6.04
C ASP A 333 24.43 18.67 5.05
N GLU A 334 25.43 19.41 5.53
CA GLU A 334 26.37 20.13 4.65
C GLU A 334 27.25 19.20 3.82
N VAL A 335 27.65 18.05 4.36
CA VAL A 335 28.48 17.04 3.66
C VAL A 335 27.66 16.34 2.58
N LEU A 336 26.45 15.88 2.93
CA LEU A 336 25.56 15.19 1.99
C LEU A 336 25.06 16.13 0.89
N VAL A 337 24.67 17.37 1.21
CA VAL A 337 24.28 18.39 0.19
C VAL A 337 25.41 18.64 -0.79
N GLU A 338 26.66 18.73 -0.35
CA GLU A 338 27.78 18.92 -1.28
C GLU A 338 27.96 17.70 -2.19
N HIS A 339 27.82 16.49 -1.63
CA HIS A 339 27.89 15.26 -2.43
C HIS A 339 26.73 15.20 -3.45
N HIS A 340 25.51 15.58 -3.07
CA HIS A 340 24.38 15.74 -4.00
C HIS A 340 24.71 16.72 -5.13
N MET A 341 25.27 17.88 -4.80
CA MET A 341 25.64 18.88 -5.81
C MET A 341 26.74 18.38 -6.73
N MET A 342 27.67 17.55 -6.24
CA MET A 342 28.67 16.91 -7.08
C MET A 342 28.03 15.89 -8.04
N LEU A 343 27.13 15.03 -7.55
CA LEU A 343 26.39 14.07 -8.38
C LEU A 343 25.58 14.78 -9.47
N ARG A 344 24.82 15.84 -9.13
CA ARG A 344 24.07 16.67 -10.09
C ARG A 344 24.98 17.22 -11.20
N ARG A 345 26.14 17.79 -10.83
CA ARG A 345 27.12 18.31 -11.81
C ARG A 345 27.69 17.21 -12.71
N MET A 346 27.89 15.99 -12.21
CA MET A 346 28.34 14.87 -13.03
C MET A 346 27.29 14.50 -14.08
N PHE A 347 26.01 14.41 -13.70
CA PHE A 347 24.92 14.19 -14.65
C PHE A 347 24.85 15.30 -15.72
N GLU A 348 24.82 16.56 -15.31
CA GLU A 348 24.79 17.71 -16.22
C GLU A 348 25.96 17.67 -17.21
N ARG A 349 27.15 17.28 -16.74
CA ARG A 349 28.33 17.13 -17.60
C ARG A 349 28.17 15.99 -18.61
N ILE A 350 27.72 14.81 -18.20
CA ILE A 350 27.49 13.66 -19.09
C ILE A 350 26.42 13.98 -20.14
N GLU A 351 25.37 14.71 -19.76
CA GLU A 351 24.28 15.13 -20.65
C GLU A 351 24.74 16.18 -21.67
N ALA A 352 25.66 17.07 -21.30
CA ALA A 352 26.19 18.11 -22.19
C ALA A 352 27.27 17.61 -23.17
N MET A 353 27.84 16.42 -22.96
CA MET A 353 28.89 15.85 -23.80
C MET A 353 28.34 15.32 -25.14
N PRO A 354 29.13 15.38 -26.24
CA PRO A 354 28.79 14.70 -27.48
C PRO A 354 28.55 13.21 -27.25
N ARG A 355 27.59 12.61 -27.97
CA ARG A 355 27.15 11.24 -27.70
C ARG A 355 28.22 10.20 -27.98
N GLU A 356 29.05 10.48 -28.97
CA GLU A 356 30.13 9.64 -29.46
C GLU A 356 31.43 9.84 -28.67
N ASP A 357 31.45 10.75 -27.69
CA ASP A 357 32.64 11.04 -26.90
C ASP A 357 33.03 9.83 -26.03
N PRO A 358 34.24 9.26 -26.19
CA PRO A 358 34.69 8.12 -25.40
C PRO A 358 34.79 8.44 -23.90
N GLU A 359 35.05 9.69 -23.51
CA GLU A 359 35.14 10.10 -22.10
C GLU A 359 33.81 9.96 -21.36
N ARG A 360 32.69 9.93 -22.10
CA ARG A 360 31.34 9.82 -21.53
C ARG A 360 31.14 8.50 -20.78
N ARG A 361 31.75 7.42 -21.26
CA ARG A 361 31.75 6.11 -20.59
C ARG A 361 32.51 6.15 -19.28
N ASP A 362 33.67 6.78 -19.27
CA ASP A 362 34.51 6.87 -18.08
C ASP A 362 33.86 7.75 -17.01
N LEU A 363 33.20 8.84 -17.42
CA LEU A 363 32.44 9.69 -16.50
C LEU A 363 31.20 8.97 -15.94
N MET A 364 30.53 8.14 -16.74
CA MET A 364 29.44 7.28 -16.27
C MET A 364 29.91 6.24 -15.23
N ARG A 365 31.11 5.67 -15.42
CA ARG A 365 31.71 4.76 -14.43
C ARG A 365 32.04 5.50 -13.13
N ALA A 366 32.62 6.70 -13.23
CA ALA A 366 32.89 7.53 -12.06
C ALA A 366 31.60 7.90 -11.30
N LEU A 367 30.54 8.24 -12.04
CA LEU A 367 29.23 8.54 -11.45
C LEU A 367 28.66 7.31 -10.71
N ALA A 368 28.74 6.12 -11.33
CA ALA A 368 28.30 4.88 -10.70
C ALA A 368 29.05 4.59 -9.39
N GLU A 369 30.36 4.83 -9.37
CA GLU A 369 31.18 4.66 -8.17
C GLU A 369 30.80 5.66 -7.09
N GLU A 370 30.58 6.93 -7.43
CA GLU A 370 30.20 7.97 -6.47
C GLU A 370 28.80 7.77 -5.91
N LEU A 371 27.84 7.30 -6.72
CA LEU A 371 26.50 6.91 -6.24
C LEU A 371 26.57 5.76 -5.23
N GLU A 372 27.37 4.72 -5.52
CA GLU A 372 27.54 3.60 -4.57
C GLU A 372 28.22 4.07 -3.26
N ILE A 373 29.16 5.00 -3.34
CA ILE A 373 29.77 5.60 -2.14
C ILE A 373 28.71 6.38 -1.35
N HIS A 374 27.91 7.19 -2.04
CA HIS A 374 26.88 8.03 -1.45
C HIS A 374 25.84 7.21 -0.68
N GLU A 375 25.22 6.23 -1.34
CA GLU A 375 24.25 5.33 -0.71
C GLU A 375 24.87 4.60 0.49
N HIS A 376 26.14 4.18 0.37
CA HIS A 376 26.83 3.47 1.44
C HIS A 376 27.07 4.32 2.69
N ILE A 377 27.49 5.57 2.52
CA ILE A 377 27.75 6.44 3.68
C ILE A 377 26.46 6.81 4.41
N GLU A 378 25.35 6.96 3.67
CA GLU A 378 24.02 7.19 4.23
C GLU A 378 23.53 5.98 5.02
N ASP A 379 23.54 4.80 4.39
CA ASP A 379 23.14 3.52 5.01
C ASP A 379 23.95 3.20 6.27
N LYS A 380 25.24 3.54 6.28
CA LYS A 380 26.13 3.20 7.39
C LYS A 380 26.09 4.20 8.52
N LEU A 381 25.94 5.48 8.24
CA LEU A 381 26.14 6.54 9.23
C LEU A 381 24.93 7.43 9.38
N PHE A 382 24.39 7.96 8.29
CA PHE A 382 23.31 8.95 8.36
C PHE A 382 21.97 8.32 8.77
N TYR A 383 21.48 7.33 8.02
CA TYR A 383 20.19 6.68 8.27
C TYR A 383 20.08 6.04 9.64
N PRO A 384 21.09 5.29 10.15
CA PRO A 384 21.01 4.77 11.51
C PRO A 384 20.90 5.87 12.58
N ALA A 385 21.49 7.04 12.33
CA ALA A 385 21.45 8.16 13.27
C ALA A 385 20.12 8.93 13.23
N VAL A 386 19.48 9.06 12.05
CA VAL A 386 18.20 9.78 11.89
C VAL A 386 16.97 8.87 11.98
N ARG A 387 17.13 7.55 11.87
CA ARG A 387 16.03 6.58 12.01
C ARG A 387 15.17 6.76 13.28
N PRO A 388 15.72 7.08 14.47
CA PRO A 388 14.87 7.29 15.65
C PRO A 388 13.97 8.52 15.58
N ILE A 389 14.17 9.40 14.58
CA ILE A 389 13.56 10.72 14.47
C ILE A 389 12.90 11.01 13.10
N SER A 390 13.02 10.09 12.14
CA SER A 390 12.51 10.21 10.77
C SER A 390 11.97 8.89 10.25
N GLU A 391 10.73 8.89 9.80
CA GLU A 391 10.06 7.72 9.19
C GLU A 391 10.46 7.54 7.71
N ASP A 392 11.05 8.57 7.11
CA ASP A 392 11.39 8.61 5.69
C ASP A 392 12.59 7.69 5.35
N VAL A 393 13.33 7.20 6.35
CA VAL A 393 14.45 6.26 6.15
C VAL A 393 14.02 5.00 5.40
N ALA A 394 12.81 4.50 5.65
CA ALA A 394 12.30 3.32 4.94
C ALA A 394 12.03 3.62 3.44
N ILE A 395 11.61 4.85 3.14
CA ILE A 395 11.38 5.33 1.78
C ILE A 395 12.73 5.50 1.08
N ALA A 396 13.71 6.14 1.73
CA ALA A 396 15.05 6.34 1.19
C ALA A 396 15.74 5.02 0.81
N HIS A 397 15.68 3.99 1.65
CA HIS A 397 16.18 2.65 1.27
C HIS A 397 15.46 2.03 0.06
N ALA A 398 14.17 2.36 -0.15
CA ALA A 398 13.44 1.91 -1.32
C ALA A 398 13.87 2.67 -2.58
N GLU A 399 14.13 3.97 -2.45
CA GLU A 399 14.70 4.80 -3.51
C GLU A 399 16.10 4.31 -3.92
N HIS A 400 17.00 4.01 -2.97
CA HIS A 400 18.31 3.42 -3.26
C HIS A 400 18.22 2.14 -4.11
N ARG A 401 17.27 1.25 -3.82
CA ARG A 401 17.05 0.05 -4.66
C ARG A 401 16.64 0.41 -6.09
N GLN A 402 15.79 1.41 -6.25
CA GLN A 402 15.38 1.88 -7.56
C GLN A 402 16.53 2.55 -8.33
N LEU A 403 17.37 3.33 -7.64
CA LEU A 403 18.57 3.95 -8.21
C LEU A 403 19.55 2.88 -8.70
N ALA A 404 19.81 1.86 -7.88
CA ALA A 404 20.66 0.74 -8.25
C ALA A 404 20.15 -0.02 -9.50
N ASP A 405 18.84 -0.26 -9.60
CA ASP A 405 18.23 -0.91 -10.77
C ASP A 405 18.37 -0.05 -12.04
N LEU A 406 18.08 1.25 -11.94
CA LEU A 406 18.21 2.19 -13.07
C LEU A 406 19.67 2.34 -13.50
N LEU A 407 20.59 2.45 -12.55
CA LEU A 407 22.03 2.52 -12.82
C LEU A 407 22.52 1.26 -13.54
N ALA A 408 22.11 0.08 -13.08
CA ALA A 408 22.46 -1.19 -13.70
C ALA A 408 21.94 -1.33 -15.13
N MET A 409 20.75 -0.80 -15.43
CA MET A 409 20.22 -0.75 -16.80
C MET A 409 21.00 0.24 -17.67
N THR A 410 21.24 1.46 -17.16
CA THR A 410 21.96 2.52 -17.89
C THR A 410 23.38 2.09 -18.27
N LEU A 411 24.11 1.44 -17.35
CA LEU A 411 25.50 0.98 -17.59
C LEU A 411 25.63 -0.09 -18.69
N LYS A 412 24.56 -0.84 -18.98
CA LYS A 412 24.55 -1.86 -20.04
C LYS A 412 24.36 -1.27 -21.43
N LEU A 413 23.90 -0.02 -21.52
CA LEU A 413 23.58 0.62 -22.78
C LEU A 413 24.81 1.28 -23.39
N ASN A 414 24.83 1.35 -24.71
CA ASN A 414 25.86 2.09 -25.42
C ASN A 414 25.59 3.60 -25.30
N THR A 415 26.57 4.35 -24.80
CA THR A 415 26.49 5.80 -24.52
C THR A 415 26.15 6.66 -25.74
N ALA A 416 26.32 6.15 -26.97
CA ALA A 416 25.95 6.85 -28.19
C ALA A 416 24.47 6.70 -28.59
N THR A 417 23.74 5.80 -27.93
CA THR A 417 22.37 5.45 -28.34
C THR A 417 21.30 6.38 -27.76
N PRO A 418 20.19 6.63 -28.48
CA PRO A 418 19.04 7.37 -27.93
C PRO A 418 18.43 6.71 -26.69
N GLU A 419 18.53 5.38 -26.57
CA GLU A 419 18.02 4.61 -25.44
C GLU A 419 18.84 4.89 -24.17
N PHE A 420 20.16 5.02 -24.28
CA PHE A 420 21.02 5.47 -23.18
C PHE A 420 20.61 6.86 -22.68
N GLU A 421 20.29 7.79 -23.58
CA GLU A 421 19.86 9.15 -23.22
C GLU A 421 18.55 9.16 -22.42
N GLU A 422 17.62 8.27 -22.75
CA GLU A 422 16.38 8.13 -22.00
C GLU A 422 16.64 7.58 -20.59
N HIS A 423 17.48 6.56 -20.48
CA HIS A 423 17.84 5.96 -19.20
C HIS A 423 18.68 6.91 -18.33
N LEU A 424 19.61 7.67 -18.92
CA LEU A 424 20.40 8.68 -18.23
C LEU A 424 19.52 9.76 -17.61
N ARG A 425 18.57 10.31 -18.38
CA ARG A 425 17.61 11.30 -17.85
C ARG A 425 16.72 10.72 -16.75
N ALA A 426 16.28 9.48 -16.90
CA ALA A 426 15.47 8.80 -15.89
C ALA A 426 16.26 8.59 -14.58
N LEU A 427 17.52 8.16 -14.69
CA LEU A 427 18.43 8.01 -13.56
C LEU A 427 18.72 9.37 -12.89
N HIS A 428 19.03 10.41 -13.67
CA HIS A 428 19.26 11.77 -13.17
C HIS A 428 18.04 12.28 -12.38
N ALA A 429 16.83 12.17 -12.96
CA ALA A 429 15.60 12.58 -12.29
C ALA A 429 15.34 11.80 -10.99
N ALA A 430 15.67 10.50 -10.96
CA ALA A 430 15.52 9.69 -9.76
C ALA A 430 16.52 10.09 -8.65
N VAL A 431 17.79 10.33 -9.01
CA VAL A 431 18.81 10.80 -8.05
C VAL A 431 18.43 12.18 -7.50
N ASP A 432 17.97 13.11 -8.35
CA ASP A 432 17.56 14.44 -7.89
C ASP A 432 16.30 14.40 -7.02
N HIS A 433 15.37 13.49 -7.31
CA HIS A 433 14.21 13.25 -6.45
C HIS A 433 14.63 12.79 -5.06
N HIS A 434 15.48 11.77 -5.00
CA HIS A 434 16.02 11.20 -3.76
C HIS A 434 16.74 12.27 -2.92
N ALA A 435 17.79 12.89 -3.50
CA ALA A 435 18.55 13.96 -2.85
C ALA A 435 17.64 15.11 -2.38
N GLY A 436 16.69 15.53 -3.22
CA GLY A 436 15.75 16.58 -2.87
C GLY A 436 14.76 16.18 -1.76
N SER A 437 14.38 14.90 -1.68
CA SER A 437 13.51 14.38 -0.63
C SER A 437 14.18 14.49 0.73
N GLU A 438 15.43 14.04 0.82
CA GLU A 438 16.24 14.16 2.03
C GLU A 438 16.47 15.61 2.46
N GLU A 439 16.87 16.46 1.50
CA GLU A 439 17.11 17.89 1.73
C GLU A 439 15.88 18.61 2.28
N ARG A 440 14.68 18.26 1.79
CA ARG A 440 13.43 18.90 2.20
C ARG A 440 12.81 18.26 3.42
N SER A 441 13.00 16.99 3.70
CA SER A 441 12.32 16.32 4.82
C SER A 441 13.32 15.89 5.88
N MET A 442 14.13 14.90 5.55
CA MET A 442 15.00 14.20 6.50
C MET A 442 16.03 15.13 7.16
N PHE A 443 16.62 16.08 6.44
CA PHE A 443 17.61 17.02 7.00
C PHE A 443 16.97 18.00 7.99
N ARG A 444 15.71 18.41 7.76
CA ARG A 444 14.96 19.24 8.72
C ARG A 444 14.62 18.46 9.99
N GLU A 445 14.23 17.20 9.85
CA GLU A 445 13.99 16.35 11.00
C GLU A 445 15.28 16.09 11.79
N ALA A 446 16.41 15.92 11.10
CA ALA A 446 17.73 15.70 11.68
C ALA A 446 18.22 16.84 12.58
N GLU A 447 17.70 18.07 12.43
CA GLU A 447 18.00 19.19 13.34
C GLU A 447 17.71 18.86 14.81
N ARG A 448 16.77 17.94 15.07
CA ARG A 448 16.42 17.46 16.42
C ARG A 448 17.56 16.74 17.12
N LEU A 449 18.58 16.25 16.40
CA LEU A 449 19.79 15.66 16.98
C LEU A 449 20.70 16.69 17.65
N GLY A 450 20.53 17.97 17.30
CA GLY A 450 21.36 19.07 17.77
C GLY A 450 22.68 19.21 17.01
N GLU A 451 23.20 20.44 17.01
CA GLU A 451 24.33 20.84 16.17
C GLU A 451 25.59 19.98 16.39
N ARG A 452 25.94 19.69 17.65
CA ARG A 452 27.11 18.88 17.99
C ARG A 452 27.05 17.50 17.33
N ARG A 453 25.89 16.84 17.40
CA ARG A 453 25.72 15.48 16.87
C ARG A 453 25.77 15.47 15.34
N LEU A 454 25.17 16.46 14.69
CA LEU A 454 25.25 16.60 13.24
C LEU A 454 26.69 16.81 12.75
N ARG A 455 27.51 17.56 13.48
CA ARG A 455 28.94 17.73 13.17
C ARG A 455 29.78 16.48 13.41
N GLU A 456 29.43 15.68 14.43
CA GLU A 456 30.06 14.37 14.65
C GLU A 456 29.76 13.38 13.52
N ILE A 457 28.50 13.33 13.09
CA ILE A 457 28.08 12.51 11.95
C ILE A 457 28.75 13.03 10.66
N GLY A 458 28.78 14.35 10.44
CA GLY A 458 29.44 14.95 9.28
C GLY A 458 30.93 14.61 9.20
N HIS A 459 31.66 14.71 10.31
CA HIS A 459 33.06 14.27 10.36
C HIS A 459 33.23 12.78 10.04
N ALA A 460 32.35 11.92 10.56
CA ALA A 460 32.38 10.48 10.27
C ALA A 460 32.03 10.18 8.79
N LEU A 461 31.08 10.92 8.21
CA LEU A 461 30.73 10.83 6.79
C LEU A 461 31.91 11.23 5.91
N GLU A 462 32.58 12.35 6.20
CA GLU A 462 33.78 12.79 5.46
C GLU A 462 34.90 11.74 5.56
N ALA A 463 35.16 11.22 6.76
CA ALA A 463 36.19 10.20 6.97
C ALA A 463 35.87 8.90 6.21
N LEU A 464 34.62 8.43 6.26
CA LEU A 464 34.20 7.23 5.53
C LEU A 464 34.18 7.45 4.02
N LEU A 465 33.78 8.63 3.55
CA LEU A 465 33.81 9.01 2.14
C LEU A 465 35.25 9.02 1.62
N GLU A 466 36.20 9.58 2.37
CA GLU A 466 37.63 9.56 2.03
C GLU A 466 38.20 8.13 2.08
N GLU A 467 37.86 7.33 3.09
CA GLU A 467 38.26 5.92 3.17
C GLU A 467 37.73 5.13 1.97
N MET A 468 36.46 5.34 1.63
CA MET A 468 35.81 4.71 0.49
C MET A 468 36.49 5.10 -0.83
N ARG A 469 36.86 6.38 -1.00
CA ARG A 469 37.58 6.87 -2.17
C ARG A 469 39.05 6.41 -2.22
N ALA A 470 39.76 6.29 -1.10
CA ALA A 470 41.19 6.00 -1.08
C ALA A 470 41.54 4.49 -1.01
N SER A 471 40.62 3.65 -0.54
CA SER A 471 40.87 2.21 -0.36
C SER A 471 41.00 1.46 -1.69
N ARG A 472 42.23 1.04 -2.03
CA ARG A 472 42.54 0.27 -3.25
C ARG A 472 41.72 -1.03 -3.38
N ALA A 473 41.47 -1.73 -2.26
CA ALA A 473 40.69 -2.96 -2.27
C ALA A 473 39.21 -2.70 -2.59
N ARG A 474 38.63 -1.64 -2.00
CA ARG A 474 37.23 -1.25 -2.27
C ARG A 474 37.06 -0.65 -3.66
N GLN A 475 38.03 0.15 -4.13
CA GLN A 475 38.09 0.62 -5.52
C GLN A 475 38.11 -0.57 -6.50
N ALA A 476 38.99 -1.55 -6.28
CA ALA A 476 39.09 -2.72 -7.15
C ALA A 476 37.79 -3.55 -7.17
N PHE A 477 37.14 -3.70 -6.01
CA PHE A 477 35.85 -4.41 -5.92
C PHE A 477 34.72 -3.66 -6.65
N ARG A 478 34.61 -2.34 -6.48
CA ARG A 478 33.60 -1.52 -7.18
C ARG A 478 33.84 -1.50 -8.69
N ALA A 479 35.09 -1.32 -9.12
CA ALA A 479 35.45 -1.38 -10.53
C ALA A 479 35.11 -2.75 -11.16
N LEU A 480 35.32 -3.85 -10.41
CA LEU A 480 34.89 -5.19 -10.84
C LEU A 480 33.36 -5.28 -10.95
N LYS A 481 32.63 -4.79 -9.94
CA LYS A 481 31.16 -4.78 -9.93
C LYS A 481 30.59 -3.98 -11.11
N VAL A 482 31.11 -2.79 -11.38
CA VAL A 482 30.68 -1.97 -12.53
C VAL A 482 30.98 -2.68 -13.85
N ARG A 483 32.16 -3.28 -14.02
CA ARG A 483 32.47 -4.11 -15.21
C ARG A 483 31.54 -5.31 -15.38
N LEU A 484 31.15 -5.98 -14.29
CA LEU A 484 30.18 -7.07 -14.33
C LEU A 484 28.79 -6.58 -14.73
N LEU A 485 28.41 -5.37 -14.30
CA LEU A 485 27.14 -4.73 -14.66
C LEU A 485 27.13 -4.27 -16.13
N GLU A 486 28.25 -3.78 -16.67
CA GLU A 486 28.44 -3.43 -18.09
C GLU A 486 28.27 -4.66 -19.02
N GLY A 487 28.39 -5.88 -18.48
CA GLY A 487 28.40 -7.14 -19.23
C GLY A 487 29.78 -7.35 -19.86
N ALA A 488 30.42 -8.49 -19.53
CA ALA A 488 31.75 -8.83 -20.05
C ALA A 488 31.83 -8.83 -21.58
#